data_AF-A0A3M2A7E5-F1
#
_entry.id   AF-A0A3M2A7E5-F1
#
_cell.length_a   1.000
_cell.length_b   1.000
_cell.length_c   1.000
_cell.angle_alpha   90.00
_cell.angle_beta   90.00
_cell.angle_gamma   90.00
#
_symmetry.space_group_name_H-M   'P 1'
#
loop_
_entity.id
_entity.type
_entity.pdbx_description
1 polymer ?
#
loop_
_entity_poly.entity_id
_entity_poly.type
_entity_poly.pdbx_seq_one_letter_code
_entity_poly.pdbx_strand_id
1 'polypeptide(L)'
;MGEVGMIERLLITAVLALLASGIFWGVRQWHTQRITRVSKPDSQPVLLYFRSDTCAMCETQWRYLEQLSQTENGRIRIQKIDTDQHPEEAARYGVFTLPTTILLTPDGTVQTINYGLTTPKKLAQQLAMAQHLA
;
A
#
# COMPACT_ATOMS: atom_id res chain seq x y z
N MET A 1 -0.77 -37.66 44.21
CA MET A 1 -0.50 -38.05 42.81
C MET A 1 -1.20 -37.13 41.79
N GLY A 2 -1.49 -35.86 42.12
CA GLY A 2 -2.24 -34.94 41.23
C GLY A 2 -1.43 -33.79 40.62
N GLU A 3 -0.18 -33.56 41.06
CA GLU A 3 0.61 -32.40 40.63
C GLU A 3 1.35 -32.63 39.30
N VAL A 4 1.74 -33.88 39.01
CA VAL A 4 2.54 -34.22 37.82
C VAL A 4 1.76 -33.95 36.52
N GLY A 5 0.45 -34.25 36.49
CA GLY A 5 -0.39 -34.02 35.31
C GLY A 5 -0.72 -32.54 35.05
N MET A 6 -0.64 -31.68 36.08
CA MET A 6 -0.85 -30.24 35.92
C MET A 6 0.40 -29.57 35.34
N ILE A 7 1.59 -29.98 35.78
CA ILE A 7 2.86 -29.47 35.26
C ILE A 7 3.06 -29.85 33.80
N GLU A 8 2.77 -31.10 33.42
CA GLU A 8 2.88 -31.56 32.03
C GLU A 8 1.98 -30.75 31.08
N ARG A 9 0.73 -30.50 31.48
CA ARG A 9 -0.21 -29.68 30.71
C ARG A 9 0.24 -28.22 30.60
N LEU A 10 0.79 -27.64 31.67
CA LEU A 10 1.31 -26.27 31.67
C LEU A 10 2.55 -26.11 30.78
N LEU A 11 3.41 -27.12 30.72
CA LEU A 11 4.57 -27.13 29.82
C LEU A 11 4.13 -27.22 28.36
N ILE A 12 3.16 -28.09 28.05
CA ILE A 12 2.62 -28.22 26.68
C ILE A 12 1.97 -26.91 26.23
N THR A 13 1.15 -26.27 27.07
CA THR A 13 0.50 -25.00 26.70
C THR A 13 1.51 -23.86 26.53
N ALA A 14 2.53 -23.78 27.39
CA ALA A 14 3.59 -22.77 27.26
C ALA A 14 4.39 -22.95 25.97
N VAL A 15 4.77 -24.18 25.62
CA VAL A 15 5.49 -24.49 24.38
C VAL A 15 4.63 -24.17 23.16
N LEU A 16 3.35 -24.56 23.15
CA LEU A 16 2.44 -24.25 22.06
C LEU A 16 2.22 -22.74 21.91
N ALA A 17 2.12 -21.99 23.02
CA ALA A 17 1.98 -20.53 23.00
C ALA A 17 3.24 -19.83 22.47
N LEU A 18 4.44 -20.32 22.82
CA LEU A 18 5.72 -19.79 22.31
C LEU A 18 5.88 -20.09 20.82
N LEU A 19 5.56 -21.31 20.38
CA LEU A 19 5.57 -21.69 18.97
C LEU A 19 4.55 -20.85 18.18
N ALA A 20 3.32 -20.71 18.68
CA ALA A 20 2.29 -19.89 18.05
C ALA A 20 2.69 -18.41 17.97
N SER A 21 3.30 -17.85 19.03
CA SER A 21 3.78 -16.47 19.05
C SER A 21 4.93 -16.24 18.07
N GLY A 22 5.88 -17.18 17.99
CA GLY A 22 7.00 -17.14 17.05
C GLY A 22 6.54 -17.30 15.59
N ILE A 23 5.62 -18.23 15.32
CA ILE A 23 4.98 -18.39 14.00
C ILE A 23 4.18 -17.15 13.65
N PHE A 24 3.42 -16.58 14.57
CA PHE A 24 2.64 -15.35 14.34
C PHE A 24 3.55 -14.16 14.02
N TRP A 25 4.64 -13.96 14.76
CA TRP A 25 5.63 -12.92 14.46
C TRP A 25 6.35 -13.16 13.13
N GLY A 26 6.78 -14.40 12.88
CA GLY A 26 7.45 -14.78 11.63
C GLY A 26 6.56 -14.61 10.40
N VAL A 27 5.30 -15.06 10.48
CA VAL A 27 4.31 -14.90 9.41
C VAL A 27 3.92 -13.44 9.23
N ARG A 28 3.72 -12.68 10.32
CA ARG A 28 3.41 -11.25 10.27
C ARG A 28 4.53 -10.43 9.63
N GLN A 29 5.80 -10.76 9.93
CA GLN A 29 6.96 -10.12 9.34
C GLN A 29 7.17 -10.53 7.87
N TRP A 30 6.84 -11.77 7.52
CA TRP A 30 6.97 -12.29 6.15
C TRP A 30 5.90 -11.76 5.20
N HIS A 31 4.67 -11.56 5.68
CA HIS A 31 3.57 -11.03 4.86
C HIS A 31 3.75 -9.57 4.45
N THR A 32 4.39 -8.74 5.28
CA THR A 32 4.61 -7.32 4.97
C THR A 32 5.77 -7.08 4.01
N GLN A 33 6.69 -8.02 3.84
CA GLN A 33 7.93 -7.81 3.08
C GLN A 33 7.90 -8.31 1.63
N ARG A 34 6.87 -9.05 1.19
CA ARG A 34 6.91 -9.75 -0.12
C ARG A 34 6.26 -9.06 -1.31
N ILE A 35 5.55 -7.95 -1.13
CA ILE A 35 4.70 -7.37 -2.20
C ILE A 35 5.16 -5.97 -2.64
N THR A 36 6.18 -5.40 -1.99
CA THR A 36 6.24 -3.95 -1.91
C THR A 36 6.99 -3.24 -3.03
N ARG A 37 8.03 -3.81 -3.65
CA ARG A 37 8.78 -3.12 -4.73
C ARG A 37 8.28 -3.51 -6.11
N VAL A 38 7.34 -2.73 -6.63
CA VAL A 38 6.71 -2.97 -7.94
C VAL A 38 7.27 -2.05 -9.03
N SER A 39 7.95 -0.96 -8.66
CA SER A 39 8.51 0.01 -9.61
C SER A 39 10.00 0.28 -9.38
N LYS A 40 10.65 0.83 -10.40
CA LYS A 40 12.03 1.32 -10.32
C LYS A 40 12.10 2.48 -9.31
N PRO A 41 13.18 2.57 -8.50
CA PRO A 41 13.39 3.74 -7.64
C PRO A 41 13.39 5.04 -8.43
N ASP A 42 12.85 6.09 -7.84
CA ASP A 42 12.79 7.45 -8.37
C ASP A 42 13.33 8.45 -7.33
N SER A 43 13.70 9.66 -7.74
CA SER A 43 14.24 10.69 -6.84
C SER A 43 13.19 11.28 -5.90
N GLN A 44 11.92 11.04 -6.19
CA GLN A 44 10.78 11.58 -5.44
C GLN A 44 9.66 10.53 -5.34
N PRO A 45 8.74 10.65 -4.37
CA PRO A 45 7.55 9.79 -4.30
C PRO A 45 6.76 9.83 -5.62
N VAL A 46 6.23 8.66 -6.01
CA VAL A 46 5.46 8.50 -7.25
C VAL A 46 4.02 8.16 -6.91
N LEU A 47 3.08 8.92 -7.43
CA LEU A 47 1.65 8.64 -7.36
C LEU A 47 1.18 8.06 -8.69
N LEU A 48 0.91 6.76 -8.72
CA LEU A 48 0.28 6.12 -9.86
C LEU A 48 -1.22 6.42 -9.82
N TYR A 49 -1.78 6.84 -10.95
CA TYR A 49 -3.19 7.11 -11.14
C TYR A 49 -3.75 6.24 -12.26
N PHE A 50 -4.54 5.24 -11.88
CA PHE A 50 -5.21 4.34 -12.79
C PHE A 50 -6.58 4.90 -13.18
N ARG A 51 -6.82 5.00 -14.49
CA ARG A 51 -8.06 5.53 -15.05
C ARG A 51 -8.45 4.84 -16.37
N SER A 52 -9.65 5.13 -16.84
CA SER A 52 -10.19 4.75 -18.16
C SER A 52 -11.04 5.91 -18.68
N ASP A 53 -11.24 6.00 -19.99
CA ASP A 53 -12.15 6.99 -20.59
C ASP A 53 -13.63 6.69 -20.31
N THR A 54 -13.98 5.46 -19.92
CA THR A 54 -15.36 5.07 -19.57
C THR A 54 -15.73 5.37 -18.11
N CYS A 55 -14.79 5.91 -17.33
CA CYS A 55 -14.94 6.13 -15.89
C CYS A 55 -15.50 7.53 -15.59
N ALA A 56 -16.77 7.59 -15.16
CA ALA A 56 -17.45 8.86 -14.87
C ALA A 56 -16.77 9.73 -13.80
N MET A 57 -16.16 9.11 -12.77
CA MET A 57 -15.53 9.83 -11.66
C MET A 57 -14.04 10.15 -11.88
N CYS A 58 -13.45 9.68 -12.97
CA CYS A 58 -12.02 9.85 -13.23
C CYS A 58 -11.65 11.30 -13.59
N GLU A 59 -12.55 12.06 -14.21
CA GLU A 59 -12.34 13.49 -14.47
C GLU A 59 -12.29 14.31 -13.17
N THR A 60 -13.16 13.98 -12.20
CA THR A 60 -13.11 14.61 -10.87
C THR A 60 -11.81 14.28 -10.14
N GLN A 61 -11.37 13.02 -10.21
CA GLN A 61 -10.09 12.63 -9.63
C GLN A 61 -8.92 13.38 -10.28
N TRP A 62 -8.94 13.56 -11.59
CA TRP A 62 -7.89 14.30 -12.31
C TRP A 62 -7.75 15.73 -11.81
N ARG A 63 -8.87 16.46 -11.63
CA ARG A 63 -8.86 17.82 -11.06
C ARG A 63 -8.26 17.86 -9.65
N TYR A 64 -8.50 16.83 -8.83
CA TYR A 64 -7.89 16.73 -7.50
C TYR A 64 -6.38 16.48 -7.57
N LEU A 65 -5.91 15.74 -8.55
CA LEU A 65 -4.48 15.51 -8.79
C LEU A 65 -3.77 16.77 -9.28
N GLU A 66 -4.42 17.57 -10.14
CA GLU A 66 -3.88 18.87 -10.58
C GLU A 66 -3.73 19.83 -9.39
N GLN A 67 -4.74 19.92 -8.52
CA GLN A 67 -4.68 20.73 -7.29
C GLN A 67 -3.55 20.28 -6.36
N LEU A 68 -3.38 18.96 -6.20
CA LEU A 68 -2.28 18.40 -5.43
C LEU A 68 -0.92 18.78 -6.05
N SER A 69 -0.76 18.62 -7.37
CA SER A 69 0.47 18.95 -8.07
C SER A 69 0.88 20.41 -7.91
N GLN A 70 -0.09 21.33 -7.92
CA GLN A 70 0.13 22.76 -7.69
C GLN A 70 0.56 23.05 -6.25
N THR A 71 -0.02 22.35 -5.27
CA THR A 71 0.28 22.55 -3.85
C THR A 71 1.64 21.97 -3.47
N GLU A 72 1.98 20.82 -4.05
CA GLU A 72 3.20 20.08 -3.73
C GLU A 72 4.43 20.53 -4.53
N ASN A 73 4.30 21.46 -5.48
CA ASN A 73 5.42 22.10 -6.19
C ASN A 73 6.49 21.12 -6.72
N GLY A 74 6.06 20.00 -7.30
CA GLY A 74 6.97 19.00 -7.86
C GLY A 74 7.60 18.04 -6.85
N ARG A 75 7.22 18.08 -5.56
CA ARG A 75 7.63 17.09 -4.54
C ARG A 75 7.09 15.68 -4.78
N ILE A 76 6.16 15.51 -5.72
CA ILE A 76 5.56 14.24 -6.08
C ILE A 76 5.48 14.12 -7.60
N ARG A 77 5.78 12.94 -8.13
CA ARG A 77 5.62 12.62 -9.55
C ARG A 77 4.28 11.92 -9.73
N ILE A 78 3.40 12.46 -10.57
CA ILE A 78 2.12 11.82 -10.87
C ILE A 78 2.26 11.07 -12.21
N GLN A 79 2.03 9.76 -12.20
CA GLN A 79 2.04 8.94 -13.41
C GLN A 79 0.61 8.48 -13.70
N LYS A 80 0.08 8.90 -14.85
CA LYS A 80 -1.23 8.49 -15.34
C LYS A 80 -1.09 7.17 -16.10
N ILE A 81 -1.93 6.19 -15.76
CA ILE A 81 -1.99 4.88 -16.39
C ILE A 81 -3.40 4.67 -16.89
N ASP A 82 -3.52 4.44 -18.19
CA ASP A 82 -4.79 4.11 -18.83
C ASP A 82 -4.98 2.59 -18.83
N THR A 83 -5.98 2.10 -18.11
CA THR A 83 -6.20 0.66 -17.95
C THR A 83 -6.75 0.00 -19.20
N ASP A 84 -7.33 0.77 -20.13
CA ASP A 84 -7.81 0.24 -21.41
C ASP A 84 -6.62 -0.03 -22.35
N GLN A 85 -5.53 0.72 -22.20
CA GLN A 85 -4.30 0.58 -22.99
C GLN A 85 -3.25 -0.31 -22.30
N HIS A 86 -3.21 -0.32 -20.97
CA HIS A 86 -2.23 -1.03 -20.14
C HIS A 86 -2.89 -1.91 -19.06
N PRO A 87 -3.75 -2.88 -19.43
CA PRO A 87 -4.44 -3.73 -18.47
C PRO A 87 -3.48 -4.59 -17.62
N GLU A 88 -2.32 -4.94 -18.17
CA GLU A 88 -1.28 -5.70 -17.48
C GLU A 88 -0.63 -4.91 -16.33
N GLU A 89 -0.52 -3.58 -16.46
CA GLU A 89 -0.03 -2.74 -15.37
C GLU A 89 -1.07 -2.68 -14.24
N ALA A 90 -2.35 -2.49 -14.56
CA ALA A 90 -3.42 -2.54 -13.58
C ALA A 90 -3.44 -3.88 -12.83
N ALA A 91 -3.33 -5.00 -13.55
CA ALA A 91 -3.29 -6.33 -12.96
C ALA A 91 -2.08 -6.54 -12.05
N ARG A 92 -0.89 -6.03 -12.43
CA ARG A 92 0.34 -6.11 -11.61
C ARG A 92 0.17 -5.46 -10.24
N TYR A 93 -0.58 -4.36 -10.18
CA TYR A 93 -0.85 -3.62 -8.94
C TYR A 93 -2.15 -4.06 -8.23
N GLY A 94 -2.86 -5.08 -8.76
CA GLY A 94 -4.13 -5.55 -8.19
C GLY A 94 -5.26 -4.52 -8.31
N VAL A 95 -5.23 -3.68 -9.34
CA VAL A 95 -6.23 -2.63 -9.57
C VAL A 95 -7.41 -3.20 -10.34
N PHE A 96 -8.56 -3.31 -9.66
CA PHE A 96 -9.82 -3.80 -10.24
C PHE A 96 -10.93 -2.76 -10.29
N THR A 97 -10.68 -1.57 -9.71
CA THR A 97 -11.66 -0.49 -9.61
C THR A 97 -11.03 0.83 -10.03
N LEU A 98 -11.84 1.70 -10.64
CA LEU A 98 -11.42 3.01 -11.12
C LEU A 98 -12.29 4.11 -10.49
N PRO A 99 -11.74 5.31 -10.22
CA PRO A 99 -10.31 5.62 -10.24
C PRO A 99 -9.57 4.90 -9.09
N THR A 100 -8.30 4.58 -9.28
CA THR A 100 -7.43 4.08 -8.18
C THR A 100 -6.13 4.88 -8.16
N THR A 101 -5.68 5.23 -6.95
CA THR A 101 -4.37 5.88 -6.77
C THR A 101 -3.47 5.03 -5.90
N ILE A 102 -2.19 4.92 -6.26
CA ILE A 102 -1.19 4.17 -5.51
C ILE A 102 -0.01 5.08 -5.23
N LEU A 103 0.30 5.30 -3.96
CA LEU A 103 1.47 6.06 -3.53
C LEU A 103 2.66 5.13 -3.34
N LEU A 104 3.71 5.40 -4.09
CA LEU A 104 5.00 4.75 -3.99
C LEU A 104 5.99 5.70 -3.32
N THR A 105 6.80 5.15 -2.42
CA THR A 105 7.98 5.82 -1.88
C THR A 105 9.09 5.94 -2.95
N PRO A 106 10.12 6.78 -2.73
CA PRO A 106 11.23 6.94 -3.67
C PRO A 106 11.96 5.62 -3.98
N ASP A 107 11.98 4.65 -3.06
CA ASP A 107 12.60 3.33 -3.27
C ASP A 107 11.70 2.34 -4.06
N GLY A 108 10.54 2.80 -4.55
CA GLY A 108 9.60 2.00 -5.35
C GLY A 108 8.66 1.12 -4.52
N THR A 109 8.61 1.33 -3.19
CA THR A 109 7.78 0.56 -2.26
C THR A 109 6.34 1.10 -2.23
N VAL A 110 5.35 0.22 -2.38
CA VAL A 110 3.92 0.58 -2.23
C VAL A 110 3.64 0.97 -0.78
N GLN A 111 3.28 2.23 -0.56
CA GLN A 111 2.94 2.73 0.76
C GLN A 111 1.43 2.69 1.03
N THR A 112 0.61 3.08 0.06
CA THR A 112 -0.84 3.12 0.20
C THR A 112 -1.53 2.99 -1.15
N ILE A 113 -2.65 2.27 -1.15
CA ILE A 113 -3.57 2.14 -2.28
C ILE A 113 -4.90 2.77 -1.86
N ASN A 114 -5.43 3.68 -2.67
CA ASN A 114 -6.77 4.22 -2.52
C ASN A 114 -7.64 3.75 -3.69
N TYR A 115 -8.65 2.95 -3.37
CA TYR A 115 -9.69 2.59 -4.31
C TYR A 115 -10.78 3.67 -4.31
N GLY A 116 -11.13 4.15 -5.50
CA GLY A 116 -12.12 5.20 -5.69
C GLY A 116 -11.59 6.62 -5.50
N LEU A 117 -12.53 7.56 -5.43
CA LEU A 117 -12.24 8.99 -5.38
C LEU A 117 -11.49 9.35 -4.08
N THR A 118 -10.37 10.04 -4.22
CA THR A 118 -9.49 10.44 -3.12
C THR A 118 -9.19 11.93 -3.20
N THR A 119 -9.47 12.65 -2.12
CA THR A 119 -9.35 14.11 -2.07
C THR A 119 -7.88 14.58 -2.02
N PRO A 120 -7.58 15.81 -2.48
CA PRO A 120 -6.22 16.36 -2.41
C PRO A 120 -5.67 16.38 -0.99
N LYS A 121 -6.51 16.74 -0.01
CA LYS A 121 -6.14 16.76 1.41
C LYS A 121 -5.68 15.39 1.91
N LYS A 122 -6.39 14.32 1.55
CA LYS A 122 -6.02 12.95 1.96
C LYS A 122 -4.71 12.52 1.30
N LEU A 123 -4.53 12.81 0.01
CA LEU A 123 -3.29 12.51 -0.70
C LEU A 123 -2.09 13.28 -0.12
N ALA A 124 -2.26 14.57 0.21
CA ALA A 124 -1.23 15.37 0.85
C ALA A 124 -0.86 14.83 2.25
N GLN A 125 -1.84 14.38 3.03
CA GLN A 125 -1.58 13.71 4.31
C GLN A 125 -0.78 12.42 4.13
N GLN A 126 -1.14 11.58 3.16
CA GLN A 126 -0.41 10.35 2.85
C GLN A 126 1.03 10.64 2.43
N LEU A 127 1.24 11.66 1.59
CA LEU A 127 2.56 12.11 1.17
C LEU A 127 3.41 12.60 2.35
N ALA A 128 2.84 13.42 3.24
CA ALA A 128 3.54 13.88 4.43
C ALA A 128 3.98 12.70 5.32
N MET A 129 3.11 11.70 5.51
CA MET A 129 3.44 10.48 6.26
C MET A 129 4.54 9.65 5.58
N ALA A 130 4.59 9.63 4.25
CA ALA A 130 5.63 8.96 3.46
C ALA A 130 7.02 9.53 3.68
N GLN A 131 7.11 10.85 3.75
CA GLN A 131 8.37 11.57 3.86
C GLN A 131 9.02 11.42 5.24
N HIS A 132 8.24 11.13 6.28
CA HIS A 132 8.76 10.88 7.63
C HIS A 132 9.30 9.47 7.85
N LEU A 133 9.13 8.55 6.89
CA LEU A 133 9.59 7.16 6.97
C LEU A 133 10.89 6.91 6.18
N ALA A 134 11.48 7.96 5.59
CA ALA A 134 12.72 7.92 4.83
C ALA A 134 13.91 8.44 5.66
#